data_AF-A0A524JSM8-F1
#
_entry.id   AF-A0A524JSM8-F1
#
_cell.length_a   1.000
_cell.length_b   1.000
_cell.length_c   1.000
_cell.angle_alpha   90.00
_cell.angle_beta   90.00
_cell.angle_gamma   90.00
#
_symmetry.space_group_name_H-M   'P 1'
#
loop_
_entity.id
_entity.type
_entity.pdbx_description
1 polymer ?
#
loop_
_entity_poly.entity_id
_entity_poly.type
_entity_poly.pdbx_seq_one_letter_code
_entity_poly.pdbx_strand_id
1 'polypeptide(L)'
;MPEETIVKDLMLYPVSPSILYFVDLPGTKCKIIQNNGNKLYCAKYPMLKGLFRKDVDETKKYGRIICDKVAEKLDNFGFFTSDERPEYGISYGISEKEYAYMFELIGAKEGEHLVEMFAYPEREALESKIFFEKLLRKTYFSYILDEKTFKMFFGAP
;
A
#
# COMPACT_ATOMS: atom_id res chain seq x y z
N MET A 1 19.67 7.00 15.21
CA MET A 1 18.26 7.45 15.19
C MET A 1 17.90 7.88 13.77
N PRO A 2 17.30 6.98 12.96
CA PRO A 2 16.75 7.30 11.63
C PRO A 2 15.24 7.01 11.48
N GLU A 3 14.57 6.49 12.50
CA GLU A 3 13.21 5.91 12.40
C GLU A 3 12.09 6.95 12.23
N GLU A 4 12.24 8.17 12.77
CA GLU A 4 11.22 9.23 12.65
C GLU A 4 11.22 9.94 11.29
N THR A 5 12.32 9.88 10.53
CA THR A 5 12.49 10.69 9.31
C THR A 5 11.72 10.12 8.12
N ILE A 6 11.71 8.79 7.97
CA ILE A 6 11.07 8.11 6.84
C ILE A 6 9.55 8.34 6.85
N VAL A 7 8.93 8.22 8.02
CA VAL A 7 7.47 8.40 8.18
C VAL A 7 7.07 9.86 7.93
N LYS A 8 7.90 10.82 8.35
CA LYS A 8 7.69 12.26 8.07
C LYS A 8 7.79 12.59 6.59
N ASP A 9 8.83 12.11 5.91
CA ASP A 9 9.04 12.40 4.49
C ASP A 9 7.93 11.80 3.61
N LEU A 10 7.43 10.61 3.96
CA LEU A 10 6.30 9.95 3.29
C LEU A 10 4.98 10.72 3.44
N MET A 11 4.78 11.39 4.59
CA MET A 11 3.63 12.24 4.85
C MET A 11 3.75 13.65 4.24
N LEU A 12 4.74 13.90 3.37
CA LEU A 12 4.89 15.16 2.63
C LEU A 12 4.60 15.06 1.12
N TYR A 13 4.29 13.85 0.61
CA TYR A 13 3.91 13.67 -0.79
C TYR A 13 2.39 13.63 -1.08
N PRO A 14 1.90 14.36 -2.10
CA PRO A 14 0.51 14.28 -2.53
C PRO A 14 0.23 12.91 -3.17
N VAL A 15 -0.71 12.17 -2.59
CA VAL A 15 -1.18 10.90 -3.15
C VAL A 15 -2.06 11.18 -4.37
N SER A 16 -1.45 11.10 -5.55
CA SER A 16 -2.15 11.19 -6.83
C SER A 16 -3.02 9.95 -7.04
N PRO A 17 -4.21 10.11 -7.67
CA PRO A 17 -5.03 8.95 -8.05
C PRO A 17 -4.22 7.98 -8.91
N SER A 18 -4.20 6.71 -8.53
CA SER A 18 -3.54 5.67 -9.32
C SER A 18 -4.49 5.05 -10.33
N ILE A 19 -3.99 4.69 -11.51
CA ILE A 19 -4.74 3.85 -12.45
C ILE A 19 -4.83 2.44 -11.83
N LEU A 20 -6.01 1.81 -11.94
CA LEU A 20 -6.18 0.42 -11.55
C LEU A 20 -5.83 -0.46 -12.76
N TYR A 21 -4.77 -1.24 -12.64
CA TYR A 21 -4.27 -2.15 -13.67
C TYR A 21 -4.82 -3.55 -13.43
N PHE A 22 -5.20 -4.25 -14.50
CA PHE A 22 -5.56 -5.65 -14.43
C PHE A 22 -4.32 -6.54 -14.67
N VAL A 23 -4.16 -7.57 -13.85
CA VAL A 23 -3.11 -8.57 -13.98
C VAL A 23 -3.72 -9.97 -13.90
N ASP A 24 -3.36 -10.83 -14.85
CA ASP A 24 -3.69 -12.26 -14.83
C ASP A 24 -2.44 -13.08 -14.46
N LEU A 25 -2.58 -13.99 -13.50
CA LEU A 25 -1.50 -14.86 -13.01
C LEU A 25 -1.92 -16.34 -13.10
N PRO A 26 -2.07 -16.90 -14.31
CA PRO A 26 -2.69 -18.22 -14.53
C PRO A 26 -1.93 -19.40 -13.90
N GLY A 27 -0.65 -19.22 -13.57
CA GLY A 27 0.21 -20.22 -12.92
C GLY A 27 0.45 -19.96 -11.43
N THR A 28 -0.24 -19.00 -10.81
CA THR A 28 0.03 -18.64 -9.43
C THR A 28 -0.24 -19.79 -8.46
N LYS A 29 0.58 -19.88 -7.42
CA LYS A 29 0.37 -20.79 -6.29
C LYS A 29 -0.33 -20.11 -5.11
N CYS A 30 -0.60 -18.81 -5.22
CA CYS A 30 -1.32 -18.06 -4.21
C CYS A 30 -2.81 -18.44 -4.21
N LYS A 31 -3.25 -19.19 -3.19
CA LYS A 31 -4.66 -19.62 -3.06
C LYS A 31 -5.65 -18.46 -3.08
N ILE A 32 -5.28 -17.31 -2.53
CA ILE A 32 -6.17 -16.14 -2.49
C ILE A 32 -6.42 -15.62 -3.92
N ILE A 33 -5.36 -15.52 -4.73
CA ILE A 33 -5.46 -15.09 -6.13
C ILE A 33 -6.16 -16.16 -6.98
N GLN A 34 -5.89 -17.45 -6.73
CA GLN A 34 -6.59 -18.55 -7.40
C GLN A 34 -8.10 -18.51 -7.14
N ASN A 35 -8.51 -18.23 -5.91
CA ASN A 35 -9.93 -18.11 -5.54
C ASN A 35 -10.61 -16.91 -6.22
N ASN A 36 -9.84 -15.91 -6.66
CA ASN A 36 -10.30 -14.80 -7.49
C ASN A 36 -10.15 -15.08 -9.00
N GLY A 37 -10.05 -16.36 -9.41
CA GLY A 37 -9.92 -16.75 -10.82
C GLY A 37 -8.58 -16.39 -11.43
N ASN A 38 -7.51 -16.39 -10.63
CA ASN A 38 -6.15 -15.99 -11.00
C ASN A 38 -5.96 -14.50 -11.33
N LYS A 39 -6.94 -13.67 -10.95
CA LYS A 39 -6.98 -12.25 -11.29
C LYS A 39 -6.53 -11.38 -10.12
N LEU A 40 -5.82 -10.32 -10.45
CA LEU A 40 -5.44 -9.25 -9.55
C LEU A 40 -5.74 -7.90 -10.18
N TYR A 41 -6.11 -6.96 -9.34
CA TYR A 41 -6.12 -5.54 -9.68
C TYR A 41 -5.02 -4.84 -8.89
N CYS A 42 -4.21 -4.04 -9.57
CA CYS A 42 -3.03 -3.41 -9.00
C CYS A 42 -3.11 -1.89 -9.13
N ALA A 43 -2.73 -1.18 -8.08
CA ALA A 43 -2.51 0.25 -8.10
C ALA A 43 -1.04 0.51 -7.74
N LYS A 44 -0.40 1.48 -8.42
CA LYS A 44 0.98 1.88 -8.11
C LYS A 44 1.03 3.29 -7.55
N TYR A 45 1.83 3.48 -6.50
CA TYR A 45 1.99 4.76 -5.85
C TYR A 45 3.47 5.12 -5.76
N PRO A 46 3.89 6.22 -6.42
CA PRO A 46 5.27 6.64 -6.35
C PRO A 46 5.61 7.13 -4.97
N MET A 47 6.86 6.91 -4.57
CA MET A 47 7.46 7.37 -3.33
C MET A 47 6.84 6.79 -2.05
N LEU A 48 5.91 5.83 -2.15
CA LEU A 48 5.33 5.15 -0.97
C LEU A 48 6.01 3.81 -0.64
N LYS A 49 7.12 3.49 -1.31
CA LYS A 49 7.88 2.26 -1.06
C LYS A 49 8.39 2.23 0.37
N GLY A 50 8.21 1.10 1.06
CA GLY A 50 8.67 0.89 2.43
C GLY A 50 7.63 1.20 3.50
N LEU A 51 6.50 1.83 3.16
CA LEU A 51 5.47 2.27 4.10
C LEU A 51 4.72 1.09 4.77
N PHE A 52 4.74 -0.09 4.15
CA PHE A 52 4.01 -1.28 4.62
C PHE A 52 4.96 -2.44 4.96
N ARG A 53 6.23 -2.14 5.22
CA ARG A 53 7.22 -3.13 5.67
C ARG A 53 6.79 -3.80 6.96
N LYS A 54 6.95 -5.12 7.06
CA LYS A 54 6.61 -5.91 8.25
C LYS A 54 7.81 -6.19 9.16
N ASP A 55 9.02 -5.94 8.66
CA ASP A 55 10.27 -6.05 9.41
C ASP A 55 10.61 -4.79 10.22
N VAL A 56 9.83 -3.71 10.07
CA VAL A 56 9.91 -2.47 10.84
C VAL A 56 8.60 -2.28 11.61
N ASP A 57 8.67 -2.09 12.93
CA ASP A 57 7.50 -2.16 13.81
C ASP A 57 6.51 -1.01 13.57
N GLU A 58 7.01 0.19 13.27
CA GLU A 58 6.20 1.38 12.98
C GLU A 58 5.38 1.18 11.70
N THR A 59 6.02 0.78 10.61
CA THR A 59 5.37 0.56 9.31
C THR A 59 4.43 -0.63 9.35
N LYS A 60 4.75 -1.66 10.16
CA LYS A 60 3.86 -2.79 10.41
C LYS A 60 2.58 -2.37 11.14
N LYS A 61 2.70 -1.56 12.20
CA LYS A 61 1.53 -1.03 12.93
C LYS A 61 0.70 -0.12 12.02
N TYR A 62 1.38 0.77 11.28
CA TYR A 62 0.74 1.66 10.32
C TYR A 62 -0.02 0.87 9.25
N GLY A 63 0.64 -0.09 8.60
CA GLY A 63 0.07 -0.92 7.55
C GLY A 63 -1.14 -1.71 8.03
N ARG A 64 -1.07 -2.28 9.24
CA ARG A 64 -2.22 -2.96 9.86
C ARG A 64 -3.39 -1.99 10.09
N ILE A 65 -3.15 -0.81 10.65
CA ILE A 65 -4.21 0.19 10.88
C ILE A 65 -4.91 0.59 9.58
N ILE A 66 -4.14 0.80 8.50
CA ILE A 66 -4.71 1.17 7.20
C ILE A 66 -5.50 0.00 6.60
N CYS A 67 -4.92 -1.22 6.61
CA CYS A 67 -5.57 -2.41 6.09
C CYS A 67 -6.87 -2.74 6.83
N ASP A 68 -6.85 -2.73 8.17
CA ASP A 68 -8.02 -2.98 9.02
C ASP A 68 -9.13 -1.96 8.75
N LYS A 69 -8.79 -0.67 8.56
CA LYS A 69 -9.77 0.36 8.21
C LYS A 69 -10.41 0.13 6.85
N VAL A 70 -9.62 -0.29 5.84
CA VAL A 70 -10.16 -0.62 4.50
C VAL A 70 -11.10 -1.82 4.61
N ALA A 71 -10.66 -2.89 5.28
CA ALA A 71 -11.42 -4.11 5.49
C ALA A 71 -12.73 -3.86 6.25
N GLU A 72 -12.70 -3.14 7.37
CA GLU A 72 -13.88 -2.79 8.16
C GLU A 72 -14.86 -1.93 7.37
N LYS A 73 -14.36 -0.97 6.59
CA LYS A 73 -15.22 -0.03 5.87
C LYS A 73 -15.96 -0.69 4.71
N LEU A 74 -15.33 -1.64 4.05
CA LEU A 74 -15.80 -2.24 2.79
C LEU A 74 -16.25 -3.70 2.94
N ASP A 75 -16.20 -4.24 4.16
CA ASP A 75 -16.55 -5.63 4.47
C ASP A 75 -15.80 -6.62 3.56
N ASN A 76 -14.48 -6.42 3.44
CA ASN A 76 -13.61 -7.23 2.57
C ASN A 76 -12.36 -7.73 3.28
N PHE A 77 -11.52 -8.51 2.57
CA PHE A 77 -10.31 -9.12 3.13
C PHE A 77 -9.09 -8.18 3.16
N GLY A 78 -9.24 -6.89 2.90
CA GLY A 78 -8.15 -5.91 2.86
C GLY A 78 -7.42 -5.88 1.52
N PHE A 79 -6.11 -5.65 1.52
CA PHE A 79 -5.28 -5.61 0.32
C PHE A 79 -3.87 -6.12 0.61
N PHE A 80 -3.11 -6.45 -0.44
CA PHE A 80 -1.69 -6.77 -0.33
C PHE A 80 -0.84 -5.60 -0.80
N THR A 81 0.41 -5.53 -0.34
CA THR A 81 1.37 -4.58 -0.89
C THR A 81 2.70 -5.23 -1.26
N SER A 82 3.42 -4.62 -2.20
CA SER A 82 4.77 -5.05 -2.59
C SER A 82 5.83 -4.90 -1.51
N ASP A 83 5.49 -4.31 -0.35
CA ASP A 83 6.38 -4.27 0.82
C ASP A 83 6.25 -5.53 1.69
N GLU A 84 5.21 -6.34 1.46
CA GLU A 84 4.96 -7.58 2.17
C GLU A 84 5.60 -8.80 1.48
N ARG A 85 6.67 -8.59 0.70
CA ARG A 85 7.38 -9.70 0.05
C ARG A 85 7.88 -10.72 1.09
N PRO A 86 8.10 -11.99 0.67
CA PRO A 86 8.61 -13.03 1.57
C PRO A 86 9.85 -12.63 2.37
N GLU A 87 10.72 -11.81 1.79
CA GLU A 87 11.93 -11.24 2.43
C GLU A 87 11.63 -10.32 3.63
N TYR A 88 10.44 -9.69 3.68
CA TYR A 88 10.05 -8.72 4.70
C TYR A 88 8.97 -9.24 5.67
N GLY A 89 8.49 -10.48 5.49
CA GLY A 89 7.68 -11.22 6.47
C GLY A 89 6.23 -11.55 6.07
N ILE A 90 6.00 -12.75 5.51
CA ILE A 90 4.71 -13.42 5.16
C ILE A 90 4.25 -13.15 3.71
N SER A 91 4.36 -14.03 2.70
CA SER A 91 4.07 -15.49 2.50
C SER A 91 2.72 -15.85 1.84
N TYR A 92 2.13 -14.98 1.03
CA TYR A 92 0.91 -15.36 0.27
C TYR A 92 1.19 -16.24 -0.96
N GLY A 93 2.45 -16.59 -1.22
CA GLY A 93 2.82 -17.49 -2.32
C GLY A 93 2.94 -16.83 -3.68
N ILE A 94 3.00 -15.49 -3.73
CA ILE A 94 3.45 -14.74 -4.90
C ILE A 94 4.98 -14.82 -4.95
N SER A 95 5.50 -15.42 -6.01
CA SER A 95 6.93 -15.58 -6.28
C SER A 95 7.57 -14.28 -6.76
N GLU A 96 8.90 -14.18 -6.66
CA GLU A 96 9.67 -13.07 -7.23
C GLU A 96 9.39 -12.87 -8.73
N LYS A 97 9.20 -13.97 -9.48
CA LYS A 97 8.87 -13.90 -10.91
C LYS A 97 7.51 -13.26 -11.16
N GLU A 98 6.51 -13.58 -10.33
CA GLU A 98 5.18 -12.96 -10.41
C GLU A 98 5.24 -11.49 -10.01
N TYR A 99 6.02 -11.13 -8.99
CA TYR A 99 6.27 -9.73 -8.67
C TYR A 99 6.96 -8.99 -9.83
N ALA A 100 8.03 -9.54 -10.40
CA ALA A 100 8.72 -8.93 -11.53
C ALA A 100 7.78 -8.71 -12.73
N TYR A 101 6.99 -9.73 -13.08
CA TYR A 101 5.97 -9.64 -14.13
C TYR A 101 4.94 -8.54 -13.83
N MET A 102 4.41 -8.47 -12.61
CA MET A 102 3.47 -7.41 -12.21
C MET A 102 4.09 -6.03 -12.35
N PHE A 103 5.32 -5.84 -11.86
CA PHE A 103 6.01 -4.56 -11.91
C PHE A 103 6.25 -4.11 -13.35
N GLU A 104 6.69 -5.01 -14.22
CA GLU A 104 6.86 -4.73 -15.65
C GLU A 104 5.53 -4.32 -16.30
N LEU A 105 4.49 -5.14 -16.12
CA LEU A 105 3.18 -4.95 -16.75
C LEU A 105 2.54 -3.60 -16.38
N ILE A 106 2.62 -3.20 -15.11
CA ILE A 106 2.04 -1.92 -14.65
C ILE A 106 2.99 -0.74 -14.79
N GLY A 107 4.22 -0.96 -15.30
CA GLY A 107 5.27 0.05 -15.40
C GLY A 107 5.66 0.61 -14.03
N ALA A 108 5.77 -0.25 -13.03
CA ALA A 108 6.26 0.11 -11.70
C ALA A 108 7.76 -0.17 -11.55
N LYS A 109 8.42 0.59 -10.68
CA LYS A 109 9.83 0.42 -10.35
C LYS A 109 9.97 0.00 -8.90
N GLU A 110 10.69 -1.08 -8.66
CA GLU A 110 10.77 -1.75 -7.36
C GLU A 110 11.25 -0.88 -6.20
N GLY A 111 12.25 -0.02 -6.44
CA GLY A 111 12.78 0.88 -5.41
C GLY A 111 12.02 2.20 -5.25
N GLU A 112 11.11 2.52 -6.17
CA GLU A 112 10.46 3.84 -6.21
C GLU A 112 8.95 3.75 -5.92
N HIS A 113 8.31 2.62 -6.24
CA HIS A 113 6.86 2.49 -6.18
C HIS A 113 6.41 1.44 -5.18
N LEU A 114 5.37 1.79 -4.43
CA LEU A 114 4.52 0.82 -3.76
C LEU A 114 3.50 0.28 -4.76
N VAL A 115 3.32 -1.04 -4.81
CA VAL A 115 2.23 -1.67 -5.56
C VAL A 115 1.23 -2.24 -4.55
N GLU A 116 0.03 -1.71 -4.56
CA GLU A 116 -1.14 -2.23 -3.85
C GLU A 116 -1.86 -3.22 -4.76
N MET A 117 -2.30 -4.36 -4.22
CA MET A 117 -2.87 -5.46 -4.98
C MET A 117 -4.17 -5.96 -4.33
N PHE A 118 -5.17 -6.21 -5.17
CA PHE A 118 -6.51 -6.60 -4.78
C PHE A 118 -6.90 -7.91 -5.48
N ALA A 119 -7.26 -8.93 -4.71
CA ALA A 119 -7.67 -10.24 -5.19
C ALA A 119 -9.20 -10.43 -5.03
N TYR A 120 -9.98 -9.52 -5.61
CA TYR A 120 -11.45 -9.52 -5.61
C TYR A 120 -11.97 -8.78 -6.86
N PRO A 121 -13.29 -8.73 -7.12
CA PRO A 121 -13.85 -8.10 -8.32
C PRO A 121 -13.46 -6.63 -8.50
N GLU A 122 -13.42 -6.19 -9.77
CA GLU A 122 -12.97 -4.84 -10.17
C GLU A 122 -13.64 -3.71 -9.38
N ARG A 123 -14.96 -3.82 -9.19
CA ARG A 123 -15.74 -2.79 -8.48
C ARG A 123 -15.25 -2.63 -7.04
N GLU A 124 -15.06 -3.73 -6.33
CA GLU A 124 -14.57 -3.72 -4.95
C GLU A 124 -13.12 -3.23 -4.89
N ALA A 125 -12.28 -3.59 -5.86
CA ALA A 125 -10.91 -3.10 -5.99
C ALA A 125 -10.87 -1.57 -6.19
N LEU A 126 -11.76 -1.05 -7.03
CA LEU A 126 -11.87 0.39 -7.26
C LEU A 126 -12.33 1.14 -6.00
N GLU A 127 -13.36 0.62 -5.31
CA GLU A 127 -13.86 1.20 -4.06
C GLU A 127 -12.78 1.18 -2.95
N SER A 128 -12.03 0.08 -2.85
CA SER A 128 -10.90 -0.08 -1.92
C SER A 128 -9.78 0.89 -2.21
N LYS A 129 -9.34 1.00 -3.46
CA LYS A 129 -8.32 1.97 -3.90
C LYS A 129 -8.74 3.41 -3.58
N ILE A 130 -9.98 3.79 -3.89
CA ILE A 130 -10.48 5.14 -3.61
C ILE A 130 -10.48 5.43 -2.10
N PHE A 131 -10.88 4.45 -1.29
CA PHE A 131 -10.90 4.62 0.16
C PHE A 131 -9.49 4.66 0.75
N PHE A 132 -8.58 3.81 0.27
CA PHE A 132 -7.16 3.83 0.60
C PHE A 132 -6.51 5.18 0.28
N GLU A 133 -6.70 5.71 -0.93
CA GLU A 133 -6.20 7.04 -1.32
C GLU A 133 -6.74 8.15 -0.39
N LYS A 134 -8.01 8.08 0.00
CA LYS A 134 -8.61 9.01 0.96
C LYS A 134 -7.97 8.88 2.35
N LEU A 135 -7.71 7.65 2.81
CA LEU A 135 -7.05 7.40 4.10
C LEU A 135 -5.62 7.95 4.10
N LEU A 136 -4.85 7.70 3.04
CA LEU A 136 -3.49 8.24 2.94
C LEU A 136 -3.50 9.78 2.95
N ARG A 137 -4.40 10.42 2.18
CA ARG A 137 -4.55 11.89 2.18
C ARG A 137 -5.00 12.42 3.54
N LYS A 138 -5.94 11.75 4.23
CA LYS A 138 -6.39 12.19 5.56
C LYS A 138 -5.26 12.08 6.59
N THR A 139 -4.48 11.02 6.54
CA THR A 139 -3.33 10.80 7.42
C THR A 139 -2.26 11.87 7.18
N TYR A 140 -1.95 12.13 5.91
CA TYR A 140 -1.11 13.24 5.45
C TYR A 140 -1.56 14.61 6.02
N PHE A 141 -2.83 14.97 5.84
CA PHE A 141 -3.35 16.25 6.33
C PHE A 141 -3.38 16.35 7.84
N SER A 142 -3.70 15.26 8.54
CA SER A 142 -3.74 15.25 10.00
C SER A 142 -2.34 15.54 10.58
N TYR A 143 -1.29 14.97 9.98
CA TYR A 143 0.08 15.18 10.44
C TYR A 143 0.63 16.57 10.10
N ILE A 144 0.37 17.09 8.89
CA ILE A 144 0.76 18.46 8.52
C ILE A 144 0.03 19.50 9.37
N LEU A 145 -1.24 19.26 9.67
CA LEU A 145 -1.99 20.12 10.58
C LEU A 145 -1.43 20.02 11.99
N ASP A 146 -1.05 18.83 12.47
CA ASP A 146 -0.41 18.66 13.78
C ASP A 146 0.95 19.37 13.84
N GLU A 147 1.81 19.26 12.82
CA GLU A 147 3.07 20.00 12.77
C GLU A 147 2.89 21.52 12.67
N LYS A 148 1.92 22.01 11.87
CA LYS A 148 1.60 23.44 11.81
C LYS A 148 1.01 23.95 13.12
N THR A 149 0.13 23.16 13.74
CA THR A 149 -0.49 23.46 15.03
C THR A 149 0.57 23.47 16.12
N PHE A 150 1.45 22.48 16.14
CA PHE A 150 2.60 22.40 17.05
C PHE A 150 3.56 23.58 16.86
N LYS A 151 3.93 23.94 15.62
CA LYS A 151 4.74 25.15 15.33
C LYS A 151 4.03 26.44 15.72
N MET A 152 2.70 26.52 15.60
CA MET A 152 1.90 27.66 16.03
C MET A 152 1.85 27.81 17.56
N PHE A 153 1.74 26.70 18.29
CA PHE A 153 1.60 26.72 19.75
C PHE A 153 2.95 26.73 20.49
N PHE A 154 4.01 26.21 19.89
CA PHE A 154 5.30 25.99 20.57
C PHE A 154 6.51 26.60 19.86
N GLY A 155 6.32 27.28 18.71
CA GLY A 155 7.41 27.85 17.91
C GLY A 155 8.20 26.79 17.15
N ALA A 156 8.76 27.15 15.99
CA ALA A 156 9.74 26.32 15.30
C ALA A 156 11.05 26.28 16.10
N PRO A 157 11.86 25.20 16.04
CA PRO A 157 13.20 25.21 16.62
C PRO A 157 14.09 26.30 16.02
#